data_AF-A0A132TG55-F1
#
_entry.id   AF-A0A132TG55-F1
#
_cell.length_a   1.000
_cell.length_b   1.000
_cell.length_c   1.000
_cell.angle_alpha   90.00
_cell.angle_beta   90.00
_cell.angle_gamma   90.00
#
_symmetry.space_group_name_H-M   'P 1'
#
loop_
_entity.id
_entity.type
_entity.pdbx_description
1 polymer ?
#
loop_
_entity_poly.entity_id
_entity_poly.type
_entity_poly.pdbx_seq_one_letter_code
_entity_poly.pdbx_strand_id
1 'polypeptide(L)'
;MVKQVTAVTLCSDFSKNLIQSDYFFMSALKGQSMYSLRRKLKPEHVKELKGKINDYLAQLHGIKGDYFGYFTENPDHQFLTWKEGFHHMLHLIVNGGIRQTYRYGFLYGKLQYRYAKHNGEYLP
;
A
#
# COMPACT_ATOMS: atom_id res chain seq x y z
N MET A 1 -25.06 -9.43 -7.86
CA MET A 1 -24.35 -8.76 -6.75
C MET A 1 -23.36 -9.75 -6.16
N VAL A 2 -22.05 -9.58 -6.41
CA VAL A 2 -21.03 -10.50 -5.88
C VAL A 2 -20.87 -10.22 -4.39
N LYS A 3 -21.15 -11.20 -3.53
CA LYS A 3 -20.87 -11.13 -2.09
C LYS A 3 -19.36 -10.96 -1.93
N GLN A 4 -18.92 -9.78 -1.49
CA GLN A 4 -17.52 -9.51 -1.19
C GLN A 4 -17.13 -10.36 0.03
N VAL A 5 -16.18 -11.29 -0.14
CA VAL A 5 -15.67 -12.13 0.96
C VAL A 5 -14.45 -11.42 1.53
N THR A 6 -14.70 -10.41 2.37
CA THR A 6 -13.65 -9.81 3.20
C THR A 6 -13.55 -10.57 4.52
N ALA A 7 -12.36 -10.60 5.10
CA ALA A 7 -12.20 -11.11 6.45
C ALA A 7 -12.91 -10.15 7.42
N VAL A 8 -13.64 -10.70 8.39
CA VAL A 8 -14.32 -9.94 9.43
C VAL A 8 -13.46 -9.95 10.68
N THR A 9 -13.23 -8.78 11.30
CA THR A 9 -12.57 -8.68 12.60
C THR A 9 -13.46 -9.27 13.67
N LEU A 10 -12.95 -10.26 14.41
CA LEU A 10 -13.66 -10.96 15.48
C LEU A 10 -13.40 -10.30 16.83
N CYS A 11 -12.15 -9.90 17.09
CA CYS A 11 -11.77 -9.12 18.25
C CYS A 11 -10.42 -8.41 18.01
N SER A 12 -10.16 -7.38 18.80
CA SER A 12 -8.93 -6.61 18.79
C SER A 12 -8.61 -6.10 20.18
N ASP A 13 -7.33 -5.96 20.49
CA ASP A 13 -6.86 -5.29 21.70
C ASP A 13 -5.61 -4.47 21.36
N PHE A 14 -5.68 -3.19 21.71
CA PHE A 14 -4.61 -2.21 21.53
C PHE A 14 -4.14 -1.62 22.87
N SER A 15 -4.65 -2.15 24.00
CA SER A 15 -4.32 -1.70 25.35
C SER A 15 -2.93 -2.13 25.81
N LYS A 16 -2.37 -3.17 25.17
CA LYS A 16 -1.07 -3.78 25.49
C LYS A 16 -0.98 -4.36 26.89
N ASN A 17 -2.12 -4.67 27.52
CA ASN A 17 -2.16 -5.22 28.87
C ASN A 17 -1.78 -6.71 28.91
N LEU A 18 -2.30 -7.52 27.97
CA LEU A 18 -2.05 -8.96 27.91
C LEU A 18 -0.83 -9.32 27.04
N ILE A 19 -0.71 -8.65 25.90
CA ILE A 19 0.39 -8.82 24.94
C ILE A 19 0.98 -7.44 24.71
N GLN A 20 2.30 -7.30 24.81
CA GLN A 20 3.01 -6.02 24.62
C GLN A 20 3.11 -5.61 23.14
N SER A 21 2.02 -5.76 22.38
CA SER A 21 1.91 -5.43 20.95
C SER A 21 0.44 -5.30 20.57
N ASP A 22 0.16 -4.48 19.56
CA ASP A 22 -1.17 -4.32 18.99
C ASP A 22 -1.58 -5.58 18.24
N TYR A 23 -2.77 -6.13 18.51
CA TYR A 23 -3.25 -7.34 17.85
C TYR A 23 -4.74 -7.34 17.54
N PHE A 24 -5.10 -8.11 16.52
CA PHE A 24 -6.48 -8.36 16.15
C PHE A 24 -6.62 -9.76 15.54
N PHE A 25 -7.78 -10.36 15.75
CA PHE A 25 -8.15 -11.64 15.18
C PHE A 25 -9.23 -11.44 14.13
N MET A 26 -9.12 -12.14 13.01
CA MET A 26 -10.10 -12.07 11.93
C MET A 26 -10.51 -13.48 11.49
N SER A 27 -11.67 -13.57 10.84
CA SER A 27 -12.09 -14.79 10.16
C SER A 27 -11.08 -15.19 9.07
N ALA A 28 -10.73 -16.48 9.01
CA ALA A 28 -9.87 -16.98 7.94
C ALA A 28 -10.59 -16.96 6.58
N LEU A 29 -9.92 -16.39 5.56
CA LEU A 29 -10.39 -16.48 4.18
C LEU A 29 -10.20 -17.90 3.65
N LYS A 30 -11.23 -18.44 3.02
CA LYS A 30 -11.19 -19.75 2.37
C LYS A 30 -10.60 -19.62 0.96
N GLY A 31 -9.81 -20.60 0.55
CA GLY A 31 -9.26 -20.70 -0.80
C GLY A 31 -7.74 -20.77 -0.83
N GLN A 32 -7.17 -20.52 -2.01
CA GLN A 32 -5.73 -20.53 -2.25
C GLN A 32 -5.27 -19.17 -2.76
N SER A 33 -4.04 -18.78 -2.43
CA SER A 33 -3.48 -17.51 -2.91
C SER A 33 -3.23 -17.56 -4.41
N MET A 34 -3.40 -16.42 -5.09
CA MET A 34 -3.08 -16.29 -6.52
C MET A 34 -1.63 -16.68 -6.83
N TYR A 35 -0.70 -16.38 -5.92
CA TYR A 35 0.71 -16.76 -6.04
C TYR A 35 0.88 -18.28 -6.14
N SER A 36 0.20 -19.04 -5.28
CA SER A 36 0.27 -20.52 -5.28
C SER A 36 -0.34 -21.16 -6.52
N LEU A 37 -1.37 -20.51 -7.09
CA LEU A 37 -2.09 -20.99 -8.27
C LEU A 37 -1.43 -20.62 -9.59
N ARG A 38 -0.59 -19.57 -9.64
CA ARG A 38 -0.02 -19.01 -10.87
C ARG A 38 0.68 -20.04 -11.77
N ARG A 39 1.32 -21.06 -11.19
CA ARG A 39 2.03 -22.12 -11.93
C ARG A 39 1.16 -23.32 -12.31
N LYS A 40 -0.05 -23.43 -11.75
CA LYS A 40 -0.95 -24.59 -11.90
C LYS A 40 -2.12 -24.31 -12.84
N LEU A 41 -2.39 -23.05 -13.14
CA LEU A 41 -3.52 -22.64 -13.94
C LEU A 41 -3.19 -22.58 -15.43
N LYS A 42 -4.11 -23.07 -16.25
CA LYS A 42 -4.10 -22.86 -17.70
C LYS A 42 -4.28 -21.35 -18.01
N PRO A 43 -3.71 -20.83 -19.11
CA PRO A 43 -3.80 -19.41 -19.46
C PRO A 43 -5.23 -18.85 -19.51
N GLU A 44 -6.18 -19.66 -19.98
CA GLU A 44 -7.60 -19.29 -20.09
C GLU A 44 -8.23 -18.98 -18.71
N HIS A 45 -7.98 -19.84 -17.72
CA HIS A 45 -8.47 -19.62 -16.35
C HIS A 45 -7.79 -18.42 -15.67
N VAL A 46 -6.53 -18.13 -16.02
CA VAL A 46 -5.85 -16.92 -15.53
C VAL A 46 -6.53 -15.66 -16.06
N LYS A 47 -6.94 -15.65 -17.34
CA LYS A 47 -7.64 -14.52 -17.95
C LYS A 47 -8.99 -14.28 -17.26
N GLU A 48 -9.76 -15.33 -17.00
CA GLU A 48 -11.03 -15.22 -16.28
C GLU A 48 -10.83 -14.66 -14.85
N LEU A 49 -9.86 -15.19 -14.11
CA LEU A 49 -9.55 -14.71 -12.75
C LEU A 49 -9.11 -13.24 -12.76
N LYS A 50 -8.31 -12.82 -13.74
CA LYS A 50 -7.93 -11.41 -13.89
C LYS A 50 -9.14 -10.50 -14.11
N GLY A 51 -10.14 -10.96 -14.87
CA GLY A 51 -11.43 -10.25 -15.01
C GLY A 51 -12.07 -9.99 -13.65
N LYS A 52 -12.22 -11.05 -12.84
CA LYS A 52 -12.80 -10.93 -11.48
C LYS A 52 -11.95 -10.04 -10.55
N ILE A 53 -10.62 -10.12 -10.65
CA ILE A 53 -9.71 -9.24 -9.88
C ILE A 53 -9.93 -7.77 -10.26
N ASN A 54 -10.12 -7.47 -11.55
CA ASN A 54 -10.39 -6.11 -12.00
C ASN A 54 -11.73 -5.59 -11.46
N ASP A 55 -12.76 -6.43 -11.38
CA ASP A 55 -14.04 -6.06 -10.78
C ASP A 55 -13.88 -5.70 -9.30
N TYR A 56 -13.08 -6.46 -8.55
CA TYR A 56 -12.76 -6.12 -7.16
C TYR A 56 -11.92 -4.85 -7.05
N LEU A 57 -10.93 -4.66 -7.93
CA LEU A 57 -10.09 -3.46 -7.94
C LEU A 57 -10.92 -2.20 -8.23
N ALA A 58 -11.87 -2.28 -9.16
CA ALA A 58 -12.79 -1.18 -9.46
C ALA A 58 -13.65 -0.81 -8.24
N GLN A 59 -14.14 -1.81 -7.49
CA GLN A 59 -14.87 -1.58 -6.24
C GLN A 59 -13.98 -0.94 -5.17
N LEU A 60 -12.74 -1.41 -5.02
CA LEU A 60 -11.77 -0.86 -4.06
C LEU A 60 -11.43 0.60 -4.38
N HIS A 61 -11.24 0.95 -5.65
CA HIS A 61 -11.02 2.35 -6.06
C HIS A 61 -12.22 3.27 -5.83
N GLY A 62 -13.41 2.70 -5.65
CA GLY A 62 -14.63 3.42 -5.28
C GLY A 62 -14.64 3.87 -3.81
N ILE A 63 -13.87 3.23 -2.93
CA ILE A 63 -13.81 3.58 -1.51
C ILE A 63 -13.15 4.95 -1.36
N LYS A 64 -13.84 5.86 -0.66
CA LYS A 64 -13.37 7.21 -0.35
C LYS A 64 -13.01 7.30 1.12
N GLY A 65 -12.01 8.12 1.42
CA GLY A 65 -11.64 8.51 2.77
C GLY A 65 -11.41 10.01 2.80
N ASP A 66 -11.27 10.56 4.01
CA ASP A 66 -11.15 12.00 4.24
C ASP A 66 -9.74 12.54 3.94
N TYR A 67 -8.76 11.64 3.81
CA TYR A 67 -7.37 11.96 3.53
C TYR A 67 -6.68 10.89 2.67
N PHE A 68 -5.54 11.26 2.08
CA PHE A 68 -4.56 10.38 1.43
C PHE A 68 -3.36 10.14 2.35
N GLY A 69 -2.61 9.07 2.12
CA GLY A 69 -1.41 8.75 2.91
C GLY A 69 -1.55 7.44 3.67
N TYR A 70 -1.01 7.37 4.88
CA TYR A 70 -1.03 6.15 5.70
C TYR A 70 -2.24 6.12 6.63
N PHE A 71 -2.80 4.93 6.86
CA PHE A 71 -3.83 4.71 7.87
C PHE A 71 -3.20 4.74 9.26
N THR A 72 -3.12 5.92 9.86
CA THR A 72 -2.54 6.16 11.19
C THR A 72 -3.27 7.31 11.86
N GLU A 73 -3.20 7.37 13.18
CA GLU A 73 -3.71 8.51 13.96
C GLU A 73 -2.79 9.73 13.88
N ASN A 74 -1.55 9.59 13.41
CA ASN A 74 -0.64 10.70 13.25
C ASN A 74 -1.03 11.59 12.04
N PRO A 75 -1.44 12.86 12.25
CA PRO A 75 -1.84 13.75 11.17
C PRO A 75 -0.71 14.05 10.18
N ASP A 76 0.56 13.94 10.58
CA ASP A 76 1.73 14.19 9.71
C ASP A 76 1.85 13.18 8.55
N HIS A 77 1.03 12.14 8.55
CA HIS A 77 0.98 11.11 7.51
C HIS A 77 -0.36 11.08 6.75
N GLN A 78 -1.20 12.09 7.00
CA GLN A 78 -2.49 12.30 6.37
C GLN A 78 -2.45 13.58 5.53
N PHE A 79 -2.88 13.50 4.28
CA PHE A 79 -2.73 14.56 3.28
C PHE A 79 -4.05 14.83 2.57
N LEU A 80 -4.28 16.08 2.16
CA LEU A 80 -5.51 16.46 1.46
C LEU A 80 -5.53 15.95 0.01
N THR A 81 -4.36 15.76 -0.59
CA THR A 81 -4.24 15.30 -1.97
C THR A 81 -3.34 14.07 -2.12
N TRP A 82 -3.62 13.25 -3.13
CA TRP A 82 -2.77 12.12 -3.49
C TRP A 82 -1.33 12.57 -3.82
N LYS A 83 -1.18 13.73 -4.47
CA LYS A 83 0.14 14.28 -4.84
C LYS A 83 1.02 14.47 -3.61
N GLU A 84 0.49 15.10 -2.57
CA GLU A 84 1.22 15.35 -1.31
C GLU A 84 1.59 14.03 -0.63
N GLY A 85 0.64 13.11 -0.49
CA GLY A 85 0.90 11.79 0.11
C GLY A 85 1.95 10.98 -0.66
N PHE A 86 1.89 11.00 -1.99
CA PHE A 86 2.88 10.35 -2.85
C PHE A 86 4.27 10.98 -2.70
N HIS A 87 4.36 12.30 -2.67
CA HIS A 87 5.63 13.01 -2.46
C HIS A 87 6.21 12.69 -1.08
N HIS A 88 5.39 12.68 -0.03
CA HIS A 88 5.82 12.30 1.31
C HIS A 88 6.36 10.86 1.36
N MET A 89 5.67 9.90 0.73
CA MET A 89 6.17 8.52 0.61
C MET A 89 7.53 8.47 -0.11
N LEU A 90 7.71 9.22 -1.20
CA LEU A 90 9.00 9.33 -1.88
C LEU A 90 10.08 9.91 -0.95
N HIS A 91 9.77 10.98 -0.22
CA HIS A 91 10.69 11.56 0.75
C HIS A 91 11.08 10.56 1.84
N LEU A 92 10.13 9.78 2.37
CA LEU A 92 10.41 8.72 3.36
C LEU A 92 11.30 7.62 2.78
N ILE A 93 11.05 7.18 1.54
CA ILE A 93 11.87 6.17 0.87
C ILE A 93 13.30 6.70 0.66
N VAL A 94 13.45 7.94 0.20
CA VAL A 94 14.78 8.50 -0.05
C VAL A 94 15.52 8.78 1.26
N ASN A 95 14.89 9.44 2.23
CA ASN A 95 15.51 9.77 3.51
C ASN A 95 15.70 8.53 4.40
N GLY A 96 14.86 7.51 4.25
CA GLY A 96 15.01 6.19 4.89
C GLY A 96 16.09 5.34 4.20
N GLY A 97 16.15 5.36 2.87
CA GLY A 97 17.16 4.67 2.05
C GLY A 97 18.56 5.26 2.19
N ILE A 98 18.69 6.54 2.54
CA ILE A 98 19.98 7.14 2.93
C ILE A 98 20.51 6.52 4.23
N ARG A 99 19.63 6.11 5.15
CA ARG A 99 20.03 5.42 6.40
C ARG A 99 20.35 3.94 6.20
N GLN A 100 19.85 3.32 5.13
CA GLN A 100 20.16 1.95 4.72
C GLN A 100 20.36 1.88 3.21
N THR A 101 21.57 2.13 2.69
CA THR A 101 22.25 1.30 1.65
C THR A 101 23.32 2.04 0.83
N TYR A 102 24.52 1.44 0.78
CA TYR A 102 25.58 1.66 -0.23
C TYR A 102 25.23 1.06 -1.62
N ARG A 103 23.96 0.81 -1.96
CA ARG A 103 23.60 0.10 -3.22
C ARG A 103 22.53 0.78 -4.06
N TYR A 104 21.71 1.67 -3.50
CA TYR A 104 20.67 2.38 -4.26
C TYR A 104 20.85 3.90 -4.38
N GLY A 105 21.85 4.50 -3.73
CA GLY A 105 22.08 5.97 -3.75
C GLY A 105 22.14 6.59 -5.15
N PHE A 106 22.66 5.86 -6.14
CA PHE A 106 22.78 6.34 -7.52
C PHE A 106 21.44 6.46 -8.27
N LEU A 107 20.48 5.57 -8.02
CA LEU A 107 19.16 5.63 -8.67
C LEU A 107 18.29 6.72 -8.03
N TYR A 108 18.41 6.90 -6.71
CA TYR A 108 17.62 7.88 -5.97
C TYR A 108 18.07 9.31 -6.19
N GLY A 109 19.37 9.58 -6.33
CA GLY A 109 19.87 10.90 -6.72
C GLY A 109 19.33 11.38 -8.07
N LYS A 110 19.14 10.47 -9.05
CA LYS A 110 18.51 10.79 -10.34
C LYS A 110 17.02 11.13 -10.22
N LEU A 111 16.29 10.47 -9.32
CA LEU A 111 14.87 10.76 -9.09
C LEU A 111 14.71 12.11 -8.37
N GLN A 112 15.52 12.39 -7.35
CA GLN A 112 15.53 13.69 -6.67
C GLN A 112 15.90 14.83 -7.63
N TYR A 113 16.95 14.66 -8.44
CA TYR A 113 17.35 15.65 -9.44
C TYR A 113 16.21 15.97 -10.42
N ARG A 114 15.55 14.93 -10.95
CA ARG A 114 14.44 15.11 -11.90
C ARG A 114 13.21 15.75 -11.24
N TYR A 115 12.93 15.39 -10.00
CA TYR A 115 11.82 15.93 -9.22
C TYR A 115 12.03 17.41 -8.86
N ALA A 116 13.20 17.77 -8.33
CA ALA A 116 13.56 19.15 -8.00
C ALA A 116 13.59 20.05 -9.26
N LYS A 117 14.11 19.54 -10.38
CA LYS A 117 14.10 20.22 -11.68
C LYS A 117 12.68 20.47 -12.19
N HIS A 118 11.76 19.52 -11.98
CA HIS A 118 10.37 19.66 -12.42
C HIS A 118 9.56 20.65 -11.56
N ASN A 119 9.90 20.78 -10.27
CA ASN A 119 9.20 21.68 -9.35
C ASN A 119 9.89 23.05 -9.16
N GLY A 120 10.98 23.33 -9.87
CA GLY A 120 11.68 24.63 -9.83
C GLY A 120 12.48 24.87 -8.54
N GLU A 121 12.70 23.84 -7.73
CA GLU A 121 13.34 23.93 -6.40
C GLU A 121 14.88 23.78 -6.46
N TYR A 122 15.45 23.66 -7.66
CA TYR A 122 16.90 23.55 -7.83
C TYR A 122 17.53 24.94 -7.97
N LEU A 123 18.14 25.45 -6.89
CA LEU A 123 19.09 26.56 -6.96
C LEU A 123 20.50 25.98 -7.24
N PRO A 124 21.32 26.66 -8.07
CA PRO A 124 22.56 26.14 -8.64
C PRO A 124 23.58 25.64 -7.61
#